data_AF-A0A1D2QSB8-F1
#
_entry.id   AF-A0A1D2QSB8-F1
#
_cell.length_a   1.000
_cell.length_b   1.000
_cell.length_c   1.000
_cell.angle_alpha   90.00
_cell.angle_beta   90.00
_cell.angle_gamma   90.00
#
_symmetry.space_group_name_H-M   'P 1'
#
loop_
_entity.id
_entity.type
_entity.pdbx_description
1 polymer ?
#
loop_
_entity_poly.entity_id
_entity_poly.type
_entity_poly.pdbx_seq_one_letter_code
_entity_poly.pdbx_strand_id
1 'polypeptide(L)'
;MATHLTTQINADSTLTTAGKTVTVTHNGSEFVITSASTGASSTLANATAVGSQTSTLGITAGTLVQGVESEYAFTVNVNGTTSGIINLASAVFADKAAVATELQSKINADATLIASGALVDVTYDSGNDAFTITSRQYGSSSAVSVTNLGTSTADLALSTGTSTSGINVAGTVDGVAGFGTGNILLPALGQPGESLGLIIGESATSGTVNFSRGFGGQLERLIEQFLENTGVIKLREDSLKADITDLDADQEDLDRRIEAFQERITSQFIAMEAIVRSLQDSSSFLETTLDNLLKATTNDN
;
A
#
# COMPACT_ATOMS: atom_id res chain seq x y z
N MET A 1 -8.17 11.78 26.76
CA MET A 1 -8.61 12.30 25.45
C MET A 1 -8.56 11.21 24.36
N ALA A 2 -7.43 10.52 24.15
CA ALA A 2 -7.32 9.41 23.18
C ALA A 2 -8.36 8.29 23.39
N THR A 3 -8.59 7.87 24.64
CA THR A 3 -9.64 6.89 24.99
C THR A 3 -11.04 7.38 24.62
N HIS A 4 -11.33 8.66 24.87
CA HIS A 4 -12.63 9.25 24.56
C HIS A 4 -12.87 9.35 23.04
N LEU A 5 -11.84 9.77 22.30
CA LEU A 5 -11.84 9.75 20.83
C LEU A 5 -12.05 8.34 20.28
N THR A 6 -11.38 7.34 20.86
CA THR A 6 -11.58 5.92 20.50
C THR A 6 -13.04 5.50 20.67
N THR A 7 -13.64 5.83 21.82
CA THR A 7 -15.04 5.51 22.09
C THR A 7 -15.99 6.22 21.13
N GLN A 8 -15.78 7.50 20.85
CA GLN A 8 -16.65 8.26 19.95
C GLN A 8 -16.55 7.79 18.50
N ILE A 9 -15.35 7.53 17.99
CA ILE A 9 -15.16 7.07 16.61
C ILE A 9 -15.74 5.66 16.43
N ASN A 10 -15.58 4.77 17.42
CA ASN A 10 -16.15 3.42 17.37
C ASN A 10 -17.67 3.38 17.59
N ALA A 11 -18.29 4.47 18.05
CA ALA A 11 -19.74 4.60 18.16
C ALA A 11 -20.39 5.07 16.85
N ASP A 12 -19.60 5.43 15.84
CA ASP A 12 -20.10 5.81 14.53
C ASP A 12 -20.85 4.63 13.87
N SER A 13 -22.07 4.89 13.38
CA SER A 13 -22.95 3.87 12.84
C SER A 13 -22.44 3.29 11.52
N THR A 14 -21.66 4.04 10.75
CA THR A 14 -21.06 3.57 9.50
C THR A 14 -19.91 2.60 9.77
N LEU A 15 -19.04 2.91 10.76
CA LEU A 15 -17.99 1.98 11.21
C LEU A 15 -18.58 0.71 11.82
N THR A 16 -19.61 0.87 12.66
CA THR A 16 -20.27 -0.25 13.35
C THR A 16 -20.95 -1.19 12.35
N THR A 17 -21.65 -0.64 11.36
CA THR A 17 -22.31 -1.44 10.30
C THR A 17 -21.29 -2.17 9.42
N ALA A 18 -20.11 -1.57 9.19
CA ALA A 18 -19.01 -2.21 8.47
C ALA A 18 -18.21 -3.25 9.30
N GLY A 19 -18.57 -3.45 10.58
CA GLY A 19 -17.86 -4.36 11.50
C GLY A 19 -16.40 -3.95 11.74
N LYS A 20 -16.09 -2.64 11.66
CA LYS A 20 -14.73 -2.11 11.81
C LYS A 20 -14.59 -1.32 13.11
N THR A 21 -13.42 -1.40 13.73
CA THR A 21 -13.07 -0.63 14.92
C THR A 21 -11.69 0.03 14.74
N VAL A 22 -11.44 1.09 15.51
CA VAL A 22 -10.16 1.81 15.56
C VAL A 22 -9.66 1.91 16.99
N THR A 23 -8.36 2.17 17.13
CA THR A 23 -7.68 2.52 18.39
C THR A 23 -7.01 3.87 18.21
N VAL A 24 -7.23 4.79 19.15
CA VAL A 24 -6.57 6.10 19.17
C VAL A 24 -5.53 6.12 20.28
N THR A 25 -4.28 6.43 19.93
CA THR A 25 -3.18 6.66 20.87
C THR A 25 -2.67 8.09 20.72
N HIS A 26 -1.97 8.63 21.70
CA HIS A 26 -1.31 9.94 21.60
C HIS A 26 0.19 9.75 21.82
N ASN A 27 1.00 9.99 20.80
CA ASN A 27 2.45 9.71 20.82
C ASN A 27 3.30 10.86 21.41
N GLY A 28 2.65 11.87 21.99
CA GLY A 28 3.29 13.04 22.59
C GLY A 28 3.24 14.30 21.71
N SER A 29 3.05 14.16 20.40
CA SER A 29 2.87 15.29 19.47
C SER A 29 1.53 15.26 18.74
N GLU A 30 0.96 14.08 18.50
CA GLU A 30 -0.26 13.91 17.72
C GLU A 30 -1.10 12.72 18.21
N PHE A 31 -2.39 12.71 17.83
CA PHE A 31 -3.25 11.55 17.97
C PHE A 31 -3.05 10.61 16.77
N VAL A 32 -2.60 9.39 17.05
CA VAL A 32 -2.43 8.32 16.07
C VAL A 32 -3.65 7.42 16.11
N ILE A 33 -4.42 7.41 15.03
CA ILE A 33 -5.64 6.60 14.86
C ILE A 33 -5.30 5.39 13.98
N THR A 34 -5.43 4.19 14.56
CA THR A 34 -5.11 2.92 13.90
C THR A 34 -6.38 2.10 13.73
N SER A 35 -6.68 1.60 12.52
CA SER A 35 -7.84 0.74 12.33
C SER A 35 -7.50 -0.74 12.56
N ALA A 36 -8.35 -1.47 13.28
CA ALA A 36 -8.19 -2.90 13.53
C ALA A 36 -8.67 -3.78 12.36
N SER A 37 -8.75 -3.22 11.14
CA SER A 37 -9.05 -4.01 9.96
C SER A 37 -7.82 -4.83 9.57
N THR A 38 -7.71 -6.04 10.12
CA THR A 38 -6.82 -7.06 9.58
C THR A 38 -7.30 -7.44 8.17
N GLY A 39 -6.38 -7.51 7.21
CA GLY A 39 -6.62 -8.30 5.99
C GLY A 39 -6.71 -9.78 6.36
N ALA A 40 -7.13 -10.62 5.42
CA ALA A 40 -6.93 -12.07 5.58
C ALA A 40 -5.45 -12.30 5.92
N SER A 41 -5.18 -13.03 7.00
CA SER A 41 -3.81 -13.34 7.41
C SER A 41 -3.11 -14.06 6.28
N SER A 42 -2.12 -13.43 5.65
CA SER A 42 -1.22 -14.14 4.74
C SER A 42 -0.28 -14.98 5.60
N THR A 43 -0.34 -16.29 5.41
CA THR A 43 0.61 -17.20 6.05
C THR A 43 1.87 -17.27 5.20
N LEU A 44 3.01 -17.00 5.80
CA LEU A 44 4.31 -17.31 5.21
C LEU A 44 4.59 -18.78 5.53
N ALA A 45 4.30 -19.67 4.58
CA ALA A 45 4.60 -21.09 4.69
C ALA A 45 5.76 -21.44 3.75
N ASN A 46 6.56 -22.43 4.16
CA ASN A 46 7.71 -22.93 3.42
C ASN A 46 8.77 -21.86 3.12
N ALA A 47 9.18 -21.05 4.11
CA ALA A 47 10.45 -20.34 3.97
C ALA A 47 11.57 -21.37 4.07
N THR A 48 12.21 -21.63 2.93
CA THR A 48 13.47 -22.35 2.88
C THR A 48 14.49 -21.45 3.55
N ALA A 49 15.16 -21.95 4.59
CA ALA A 49 16.12 -21.18 5.36
C ALA A 49 17.05 -20.40 4.42
N VAL A 50 17.06 -19.08 4.55
CA VAL A 50 18.07 -18.23 3.89
C VAL A 50 19.42 -18.78 4.30
N GLY A 51 20.25 -19.12 3.31
CA GLY A 51 21.48 -19.86 3.48
C GLY A 51 22.49 -19.10 4.34
N SER A 52 22.41 -19.31 5.65
CA SER A 52 23.49 -19.11 6.62
C SER A 52 24.40 -20.34 6.69
N GLN A 53 23.97 -21.49 6.18
CA GLN A 53 24.72 -22.74 6.39
C GLN A 53 25.72 -23.03 5.27
N THR A 54 26.73 -22.18 5.16
CA THR A 54 28.03 -22.65 4.66
C THR A 54 28.99 -22.70 5.83
N SER A 55 28.61 -23.53 6.81
CA SER A 55 29.56 -24.19 7.67
C SER A 55 30.45 -25.06 6.79
N THR A 56 31.74 -24.79 6.88
CA THR A 56 32.81 -25.78 7.12
C THR A 56 34.01 -25.46 6.24
N LEU A 57 34.92 -24.63 6.75
CA LEU A 57 36.33 -24.93 6.54
C LEU A 57 36.71 -25.89 7.66
N GLY A 58 36.83 -27.18 7.30
CA GLY A 58 37.37 -28.21 8.17
C GLY A 58 38.84 -27.94 8.40
N ILE A 59 39.13 -27.18 9.44
CA ILE A 59 40.47 -26.95 9.94
C ILE A 59 40.66 -28.02 11.02
N THR A 60 41.64 -28.90 10.84
CA THR A 60 41.95 -29.96 11.81
C THR A 60 43.23 -29.60 12.53
N ALA A 61 43.12 -29.37 13.84
CA ALA A 61 44.17 -29.36 14.86
C ALA A 61 45.48 -28.60 14.56
N GLY A 62 45.45 -27.27 14.73
CA GLY A 62 46.67 -26.45 14.86
C GLY A 62 47.18 -26.36 16.30
N THR A 63 48.49 -26.56 16.53
CA THR A 63 49.17 -26.33 17.82
C THR A 63 49.55 -24.86 18.01
N LEU A 64 49.30 -24.32 19.21
CA LEU A 64 49.52 -22.91 19.62
C LEU A 64 51.00 -22.50 19.81
N VAL A 65 51.92 -22.93 18.95
CA VAL A 65 53.30 -22.40 18.98
C VAL A 65 53.65 -21.85 17.61
N GLN A 66 53.61 -20.53 17.48
CA GLN A 66 54.13 -19.85 16.29
C GLN A 66 55.62 -20.14 16.15
N GLY A 67 56.00 -20.64 14.97
CA GLY A 67 57.38 -20.59 14.51
C GLY A 67 57.85 -19.13 14.51
N VAL A 68 58.97 -18.87 15.17
CA VAL A 68 59.68 -17.61 15.08
C VAL A 68 60.23 -17.56 13.65
N GLU A 69 59.82 -16.54 12.89
CA GLU A 69 60.22 -16.22 11.49
C GLU A 69 59.19 -16.63 10.39
N SER A 70 58.36 -15.64 10.05
CA SER A 70 57.87 -15.29 8.70
C SER A 70 56.69 -16.07 8.06
N GLU A 71 55.72 -15.25 7.63
CA GLU A 71 54.66 -15.46 6.63
C GLU A 71 53.46 -16.37 6.97
N TYR A 72 52.61 -15.88 7.88
CA TYR A 72 51.17 -16.18 7.85
C TYR A 72 50.46 -15.29 6.80
N ALA A 73 50.99 -15.32 5.57
CA ALA A 73 50.46 -14.59 4.44
C ALA A 73 49.40 -15.45 3.73
N PHE A 74 48.24 -14.88 3.45
CA PHE A 74 47.20 -15.53 2.64
C PHE A 74 46.37 -14.49 1.91
N THR A 75 45.63 -14.91 0.89
CA THR A 75 44.62 -14.08 0.23
C THR A 75 43.26 -14.73 0.38
N VAL A 76 42.21 -13.93 0.49
CA VAL A 76 40.83 -14.40 0.58
C VAL A 76 40.04 -13.83 -0.58
N ASN A 77 39.24 -14.66 -1.23
CA ASN A 77 38.19 -14.21 -2.12
C ASN A 77 36.85 -14.25 -1.36
N VAL A 78 36.21 -13.09 -1.23
CA VAL A 78 34.91 -12.92 -0.59
C VAL A 78 33.94 -12.34 -1.64
N ASN A 79 32.87 -13.07 -1.93
CA ASN A 79 31.79 -12.68 -2.85
C ASN A 79 32.30 -12.27 -4.25
N GLY A 80 33.36 -12.96 -4.73
CA GLY A 80 34.00 -12.66 -6.01
C GLY A 80 35.05 -11.55 -5.97
N THR A 81 35.28 -10.90 -4.82
CA THR A 81 36.35 -9.92 -4.62
C THR A 81 37.56 -10.58 -3.96
N THR A 82 38.71 -10.55 -4.62
CA THR A 82 39.99 -11.02 -4.05
C THR A 82 40.67 -9.92 -3.24
N SER A 83 41.05 -10.23 -2.01
CA SER A 83 41.82 -9.34 -1.13
C SER A 83 43.24 -9.11 -1.63
N GLY A 84 43.92 -8.10 -1.06
CA GLY A 84 45.38 -8.07 -1.05
C GLY A 84 45.98 -9.20 -0.21
N ILE A 85 47.31 -9.21 -0.07
CA ILE A 85 47.98 -10.15 0.84
C ILE A 85 47.66 -9.76 2.28
N ILE A 86 46.99 -10.64 2.99
CA ILE A 86 46.68 -10.52 4.40
C ILE A 86 47.81 -11.15 5.18
N ASN A 87 48.40 -10.41 6.12
CA ASN A 87 49.49 -10.89 6.95
C ASN A 87 49.10 -10.83 8.43
N LEU A 88 49.16 -11.97 9.11
CA LEU A 88 49.03 -12.03 10.56
C LEU A 88 50.39 -11.69 11.18
N ALA A 89 50.44 -10.60 11.95
CA ALA A 89 51.66 -10.23 12.66
C ALA A 89 52.01 -11.28 13.72
N SER A 90 53.31 -11.52 13.93
CA SER A 90 53.79 -12.41 14.99
C SER A 90 53.40 -11.84 16.37
N ALA A 91 52.34 -12.38 16.97
CA ALA A 91 51.84 -11.96 18.28
C ALA A 91 51.40 -13.17 19.13
N VAL A 92 51.67 -13.16 20.44
CA VAL A 92 51.22 -14.24 21.33
C VAL A 92 49.73 -14.08 21.61
N PHE A 93 48.91 -15.01 21.12
CA PHE A 93 47.48 -15.06 21.38
C PHE A 93 47.19 -15.93 22.61
N ALA A 94 46.22 -15.50 23.43
CA ALA A 94 45.84 -16.21 24.65
C ALA A 94 45.16 -17.55 24.37
N ASP A 95 44.36 -17.61 23.29
CA ASP A 95 43.63 -18.78 22.84
C ASP A 95 43.33 -18.69 21.33
N LYS A 96 42.70 -19.73 20.77
CA LYS A 96 42.31 -19.77 19.36
C LYS A 96 41.16 -18.81 19.02
N ALA A 97 40.35 -18.38 19.99
CA ALA A 97 39.33 -17.35 19.74
C ALA A 97 39.95 -15.95 19.54
N ALA A 98 41.06 -15.66 20.23
CA ALA A 98 41.86 -14.46 20.00
C ALA A 98 42.51 -14.47 18.61
N VAL A 99 42.95 -15.63 18.11
CA VAL A 99 43.43 -15.80 16.72
C VAL A 99 42.30 -15.52 15.72
N ALA A 100 41.09 -16.04 15.95
CA ALA A 100 39.93 -15.77 15.09
C ALA A 100 39.60 -14.27 15.02
N THR A 101 39.65 -13.58 16.16
CA THR A 101 39.42 -12.14 16.25
C THR A 101 40.45 -11.34 15.45
N GLU A 102 41.73 -11.72 15.53
CA GLU A 102 42.78 -11.07 14.75
C GLU A 102 42.62 -11.34 13.25
N LEU A 103 42.29 -12.58 12.86
CA LEU A 103 42.01 -12.94 11.47
C LEU A 103 40.86 -12.11 10.91
N GLN A 104 39.74 -11.99 11.63
CA GLN A 104 38.62 -11.15 11.24
C GLN A 104 39.05 -9.69 11.06
N SER A 105 39.82 -9.15 12.02
CA SER A 105 40.31 -7.78 11.97
C SER A 105 41.16 -7.53 10.72
N LYS A 106 42.09 -8.43 10.40
CA LYS A 106 42.98 -8.29 9.24
C LYS A 106 42.26 -8.45 7.91
N ILE A 107 41.33 -9.41 7.80
CA ILE A 107 40.53 -9.58 6.58
C ILE A 107 39.64 -8.35 6.36
N ASN A 108 38.94 -7.88 7.39
CA ASN A 108 38.03 -6.74 7.29
C ASN A 108 38.76 -5.38 7.22
N ALA A 109 40.08 -5.33 7.44
CA ALA A 109 40.90 -4.14 7.24
C ALA A 109 41.45 -4.03 5.80
N ASP A 110 41.27 -5.04 4.96
CA ASP A 110 41.72 -5.00 3.57
C ASP A 110 40.95 -3.96 2.74
N ALA A 111 41.68 -3.07 2.06
CA ALA A 111 41.10 -1.96 1.33
C ALA A 111 40.21 -2.39 0.15
N THR A 112 40.53 -3.51 -0.49
CA THR A 112 39.76 -4.01 -1.65
C THR A 112 38.43 -4.63 -1.19
N LEU A 113 38.44 -5.36 -0.07
CA LEU A 113 37.25 -5.93 0.54
C LEU A 113 36.34 -4.85 1.14
N ILE A 114 36.92 -3.81 1.77
CA ILE A 114 36.16 -2.66 2.27
C ILE A 114 35.46 -1.93 1.10
N ALA A 115 36.19 -1.69 0.00
CA ALA A 115 35.66 -0.98 -1.15
C ALA A 115 34.48 -1.72 -1.83
N SER A 116 34.48 -3.06 -1.79
CA SER A 116 33.39 -3.89 -2.31
C SER A 116 32.30 -4.23 -1.27
N GLY A 117 32.47 -3.82 -0.01
CA GLY A 117 31.56 -4.18 1.08
C GLY A 117 31.56 -5.69 1.40
N ALA A 118 32.63 -6.41 1.05
CA ALA A 118 32.77 -7.85 1.23
C ALA A 118 33.42 -8.16 2.58
N LEU A 119 32.65 -8.01 3.65
CA LEU A 119 33.08 -8.29 5.03
C LEU A 119 32.81 -9.73 5.44
N VAL A 120 33.58 -10.23 6.41
CA VAL A 120 33.45 -11.58 6.97
C VAL A 120 33.36 -11.56 8.50
N ASP A 121 32.77 -12.61 9.05
CA ASP A 121 32.87 -12.98 10.45
C ASP A 121 33.72 -14.25 10.57
N VAL A 122 34.64 -14.28 11.54
CA VAL A 122 35.52 -15.44 11.79
C VAL A 122 35.26 -15.99 13.17
N THR A 123 34.94 -17.27 13.25
CA THR A 123 34.70 -17.98 14.51
C THR A 123 35.62 -19.19 14.63
N TYR A 124 35.96 -19.55 15.86
CA TYR A 124 36.67 -20.79 16.17
C TYR A 124 35.69 -21.77 16.81
N ASP A 125 35.58 -22.96 16.22
CA ASP A 125 34.81 -24.10 16.71
C ASP A 125 35.72 -25.04 17.49
N SER A 126 35.58 -25.05 18.81
CA SER A 126 36.36 -25.91 19.71
C SER A 126 36.00 -27.39 19.63
N GLY A 127 34.83 -27.74 19.09
CA GLY A 127 34.38 -29.13 18.93
C GLY A 127 35.01 -29.82 17.73
N ASN A 128 35.25 -29.06 16.64
CA ASN A 128 35.89 -29.54 15.42
C ASN A 128 37.35 -29.09 15.28
N ASP A 129 37.85 -28.32 16.24
CA ASP A 129 39.16 -27.65 16.24
C ASP A 129 39.43 -26.85 14.95
N ALA A 130 38.43 -26.08 14.54
CA ALA A 130 38.37 -25.45 13.23
C ALA A 130 38.05 -23.94 13.24
N PHE A 131 38.63 -23.16 12.32
CA PHE A 131 38.15 -21.80 12.04
C PHE A 131 37.12 -21.80 10.92
N THR A 132 36.02 -21.10 11.14
CA THR A 132 34.98 -20.84 10.13
C THR A 132 35.03 -19.37 9.74
N ILE A 133 35.10 -19.10 8.44
CA ILE A 133 35.02 -17.74 7.87
C ILE A 133 33.70 -17.65 7.12
N THR A 134 32.82 -16.75 7.55
CA THR A 134 31.48 -16.58 7.00
C THR A 134 31.37 -15.20 6.37
N SER A 135 30.87 -15.10 5.14
CA SER A 135 30.57 -13.79 4.55
C SER A 135 29.35 -13.17 5.22
N ARG A 136 29.35 -11.84 5.38
CA ARG A 136 28.18 -11.08 5.87
C ARG A 136 27.08 -10.89 4.83
N GLN A 137 27.31 -11.28 3.58
CA GLN A 137 26.28 -11.22 2.54
C GLN A 137 25.47 -12.51 2.50
N TYR A 138 24.20 -12.38 2.12
CA TYR A 138 23.27 -13.49 1.94
C TYR A 138 23.06 -13.79 0.47
N GLY A 139 22.67 -15.03 0.17
CA GLY A 139 22.27 -15.45 -1.17
C GLY A 139 23.38 -16.12 -1.97
N SER A 140 23.09 -16.35 -3.26
CA SER A 140 24.00 -17.06 -4.17
C SER A 140 25.31 -16.32 -4.47
N SER A 141 25.37 -15.01 -4.19
CA SER A 141 26.60 -14.22 -4.27
C SER A 141 27.51 -14.39 -3.04
N SER A 142 27.01 -14.99 -1.96
CA SER A 142 27.79 -15.25 -0.76
C SER A 142 28.75 -16.42 -1.00
N ALA A 143 30.04 -16.16 -1.00
CA ALA A 143 31.08 -17.18 -1.16
C ALA A 143 32.38 -16.72 -0.52
N VAL A 144 33.11 -17.66 0.11
CA VAL A 144 34.43 -17.40 0.68
C VAL A 144 35.39 -18.49 0.21
N SER A 145 36.59 -18.11 -0.23
CA SER A 145 37.67 -19.06 -0.49
C SER A 145 39.02 -18.48 -0.10
N VAL A 146 39.94 -19.34 0.32
CA VAL A 146 41.30 -18.95 0.72
C VAL A 146 42.28 -19.47 -0.31
N THR A 147 43.15 -18.59 -0.80
CA THR A 147 44.19 -18.88 -1.79
C THR A 147 45.54 -18.32 -1.33
N ASN A 148 46.61 -18.68 -2.04
CA ASN A 148 47.97 -18.15 -1.81
C ASN A 148 48.45 -18.28 -0.36
N LEU A 149 48.31 -19.48 0.19
CA LEU A 149 48.79 -19.83 1.52
C LEU A 149 50.32 -19.78 1.60
N GLY A 150 50.84 -19.00 2.54
CA GLY A 150 52.26 -18.99 2.90
C GLY A 150 52.70 -20.30 3.55
N THR A 151 54.01 -20.54 3.60
CA THR A 151 54.58 -21.82 4.08
C THR A 151 54.22 -22.17 5.53
N SER A 152 53.87 -21.16 6.33
CA SER A 152 53.57 -21.28 7.76
C SER A 152 52.06 -21.27 8.05
N THR A 153 51.17 -21.08 7.06
CA THR A 153 49.72 -21.04 7.31
C THR A 153 49.13 -22.38 7.73
N ALA A 154 49.85 -23.48 7.48
CA ALA A 154 49.50 -24.81 7.97
C ALA A 154 49.49 -24.89 9.52
N ASP A 155 50.25 -24.04 10.21
CA ASP A 155 50.26 -23.97 11.68
C ASP A 155 48.97 -23.35 12.23
N LEU A 156 48.31 -22.50 11.43
CA LEU A 156 46.94 -22.00 11.68
C LEU A 156 45.86 -22.98 11.20
N ALA A 157 46.29 -24.15 10.71
CA ALA A 157 45.47 -25.15 10.05
C ALA A 157 44.59 -24.57 8.91
N LEU A 158 45.01 -23.44 8.34
CA LEU A 158 44.42 -22.86 7.13
C LEU A 158 44.85 -23.72 5.95
N SER A 159 43.88 -24.33 5.27
CA SER A 159 44.08 -25.06 4.02
C SER A 159 43.34 -24.35 2.89
N THR A 160 43.77 -24.58 1.64
CA THR A 160 43.04 -24.06 0.47
C THR A 160 41.69 -24.76 0.43
N GLY A 161 40.62 -24.00 0.65
CA GLY A 161 39.26 -24.51 0.65
C GLY A 161 38.35 -23.51 -0.03
N THR A 162 37.37 -24.04 -0.77
CA THR A 162 36.25 -23.28 -1.31
C THR A 162 35.04 -23.52 -0.42
N SER A 163 34.44 -22.47 0.11
CA SER A 163 33.11 -22.56 0.71
C SER A 163 32.08 -22.86 -0.38
N THR A 164 31.04 -23.60 -0.01
CA THR A 164 29.81 -23.67 -0.81
C THR A 164 29.24 -22.25 -0.98
N SER A 165 28.62 -21.95 -2.11
CA SER A 165 27.89 -20.69 -2.28
C SER A 165 26.62 -20.68 -1.43
N GLY A 166 26.24 -19.51 -0.92
CA GLY A 166 24.97 -19.32 -0.23
C GLY A 166 23.76 -19.58 -1.15
N ILE A 167 22.57 -19.60 -0.56
CA ILE A 167 21.31 -19.82 -1.29
C ILE A 167 20.40 -18.62 -1.02
N ASN A 168 19.77 -18.10 -2.07
CA ASN A 168 18.77 -17.04 -1.94
C ASN A 168 17.57 -17.54 -1.15
N VAL A 169 16.93 -16.64 -0.42
CA VAL A 169 15.64 -16.93 0.21
C VAL A 169 14.65 -17.47 -0.82
N ALA A 170 13.87 -18.48 -0.44
CA ALA A 170 12.75 -18.96 -1.25
C ALA A 170 11.59 -19.22 -0.30
N GLY A 171 10.43 -18.66 -0.60
CA GLY A 171 9.25 -18.80 0.25
C GLY A 171 7.98 -18.40 -0.48
N THR A 172 6.84 -18.71 0.15
CA THR A 172 5.53 -18.32 -0.35
C THR A 172 4.93 -17.19 0.49
N VAL A 173 4.23 -16.28 -0.16
CA VAL A 173 3.41 -15.25 0.48
C VAL A 173 1.99 -15.55 0.06
N ASP A 174 1.14 -15.88 1.03
CA ASP A 174 -0.26 -16.25 0.77
C ASP A 174 -0.40 -17.48 -0.17
N GLY A 175 0.52 -18.44 -0.03
CA GLY A 175 0.55 -19.67 -0.85
C GLY A 175 1.14 -19.49 -2.27
N VAL A 176 1.50 -18.27 -2.67
CA VAL A 176 2.13 -18.00 -3.96
C VAL A 176 3.64 -17.79 -3.78
N ALA A 177 4.46 -18.42 -4.63
CA ALA A 177 5.91 -18.27 -4.58
C ALA A 177 6.33 -16.82 -4.83
N GLY A 178 7.16 -16.27 -3.93
CA GLY A 178 7.75 -14.95 -4.07
C GLY A 178 9.09 -14.95 -4.82
N PHE A 179 9.58 -13.75 -5.13
CA PHE A 179 10.91 -13.50 -5.68
C PHE A 179 11.91 -13.29 -4.55
N GLY A 180 12.87 -14.19 -4.41
CA GLY A 180 13.90 -14.10 -3.39
C GLY A 180 15.26 -13.69 -3.95
N THR A 181 15.89 -12.70 -3.32
CA THR A 181 17.28 -12.30 -3.61
C THR A 181 17.99 -12.05 -2.29
N GLY A 182 19.06 -12.80 -2.02
CA GLY A 182 19.73 -12.74 -0.71
C GLY A 182 18.78 -13.12 0.42
N ASN A 183 18.65 -12.23 1.40
CA ASN A 183 17.70 -12.33 2.51
C ASN A 183 16.38 -11.59 2.26
N ILE A 184 16.18 -11.01 1.07
CA ILE A 184 14.97 -10.26 0.74
C ILE A 184 14.00 -11.14 -0.04
N LEU A 185 12.80 -11.32 0.48
CA LEU A 185 11.69 -11.99 -0.21
C LEU A 185 10.65 -10.94 -0.59
N LEU A 186 10.38 -10.84 -1.89
CA LEU A 186 9.31 -10.00 -2.44
C LEU A 186 8.14 -10.89 -2.86
N PRO A 187 6.89 -10.55 -2.53
CA PRO A 187 5.73 -11.29 -3.01
C PRO A 187 5.59 -11.22 -4.55
N ALA A 188 4.80 -12.13 -5.11
CA ALA A 188 4.51 -12.14 -6.54
C ALA A 188 3.72 -10.87 -6.96
N LEU A 189 3.99 -10.38 -8.17
CA LEU A 189 3.29 -9.23 -8.74
C LEU A 189 1.81 -9.55 -8.94
N GLY A 190 0.93 -8.58 -8.67
CA GLY A 190 -0.52 -8.74 -8.79
C GLY A 190 -1.19 -9.55 -7.69
N GLN A 191 -0.49 -9.90 -6.60
CA GLN A 191 -1.06 -10.58 -5.44
C GLN A 191 -1.28 -9.63 -4.26
N PRO A 192 -2.20 -9.96 -3.33
CA PRO A 192 -2.33 -9.25 -2.06
C PRO A 192 -0.99 -9.22 -1.34
N GLY A 193 -0.44 -8.02 -1.12
CA GLY A 193 0.85 -7.83 -0.48
C GLY A 193 2.04 -7.60 -1.43
N GLU A 194 1.84 -7.40 -2.74
CA GLU A 194 2.90 -7.05 -3.72
C GLU A 194 3.85 -5.93 -3.22
N SER A 195 3.36 -4.99 -2.42
CA SER A 195 4.15 -3.88 -1.86
C SER A 195 4.95 -4.23 -0.59
N LEU A 196 4.93 -5.47 -0.13
CA LEU A 196 5.68 -5.90 1.05
C LEU A 196 7.14 -6.18 0.67
N GLY A 197 8.07 -5.59 1.42
CA GLY A 197 9.47 -6.00 1.43
C GLY A 197 9.76 -6.82 2.67
N LEU A 198 10.02 -8.12 2.53
CA LEU A 198 10.32 -8.99 3.65
C LEU A 198 11.83 -9.22 3.73
N ILE A 199 12.40 -8.99 4.92
CA ILE A 199 13.78 -9.38 5.24
C ILE A 199 13.70 -10.64 6.10
N ILE A 200 14.19 -11.75 5.58
CA ILE A 200 14.12 -13.06 6.22
C ILE A 200 15.44 -13.33 6.95
N GLY A 201 15.36 -13.49 8.28
CA GLY A 201 16.51 -13.82 9.13
C GLY A 201 16.98 -15.26 8.97
N GLU A 202 18.17 -15.55 9.49
CA GLU A 202 18.75 -16.89 9.48
C GLU A 202 17.83 -17.88 10.21
N SER A 203 17.65 -19.08 9.65
CA SER A 203 16.77 -20.15 10.18
C SER A 203 15.27 -19.82 10.30
N ALA A 204 14.81 -18.67 9.79
CA ALA A 204 13.39 -18.34 9.77
C ALA A 204 12.64 -19.25 8.77
N THR A 205 11.72 -20.06 9.28
CA THR A 205 10.90 -21.01 8.48
C THR A 205 9.46 -20.51 8.25
N SER A 206 8.99 -19.59 9.10
CA SER A 206 7.69 -18.93 8.98
C SER A 206 7.70 -17.56 9.69
N GLY A 207 6.76 -16.71 9.31
CA GLY A 207 6.52 -15.43 9.94
C GLY A 207 5.10 -14.95 9.62
N THR A 208 4.47 -14.24 10.55
CA THR A 208 3.14 -13.67 10.32
C THR A 208 3.27 -12.17 10.18
N VAL A 209 3.00 -11.63 8.99
CA VAL A 209 2.98 -10.19 8.76
C VAL A 209 1.57 -9.68 9.08
N ASN A 210 1.45 -8.97 10.21
CA ASN A 210 0.21 -8.29 10.56
C ASN A 210 0.24 -6.88 9.98
N PHE A 211 -0.54 -6.66 8.91
CA PHE A 211 -0.75 -5.34 8.35
C PHE A 211 -2.04 -4.72 8.90
N SER A 212 -1.94 -3.50 9.41
CA SER A 212 -3.09 -2.67 9.78
C SER A 212 -3.13 -1.47 8.83
N ARG A 213 -4.27 -1.29 8.14
CA ARG A 213 -4.50 -0.08 7.36
C ARG A 213 -4.70 1.10 8.34
N GLY A 214 -3.89 2.15 8.19
CA GLY A 214 -4.07 3.39 8.95
C GLY A 214 -5.42 4.05 8.66
N PHE A 215 -5.84 4.98 9.51
CA PHE A 215 -7.06 5.75 9.34
C PHE A 215 -7.17 6.43 7.96
N GLY A 216 -6.05 6.93 7.42
CA GLY A 216 -6.01 7.55 6.09
C GLY A 216 -6.50 6.64 4.96
N GLY A 217 -6.13 5.35 4.98
CA GLY A 217 -6.59 4.38 3.99
C GLY A 217 -8.06 3.97 4.16
N GLN A 218 -8.67 4.23 5.33
CA GLN A 218 -10.11 4.09 5.50
C GLN A 218 -10.87 5.31 5.00
N LEU A 219 -10.31 6.50 5.23
CA LEU A 219 -10.86 7.75 4.71
C LEU A 219 -10.85 7.78 3.19
N GLU A 220 -9.75 7.34 2.56
CA GLU A 220 -9.64 7.21 1.10
C GLU A 220 -10.75 6.33 0.53
N ARG A 221 -10.97 5.15 1.11
CA ARG A 221 -12.05 4.23 0.70
C ARG A 221 -13.46 4.80 0.94
N LEU A 222 -13.66 5.59 2.00
CA LEU A 222 -14.94 6.26 2.24
C LEU A 222 -15.19 7.34 1.19
N ILE A 223 -14.15 8.11 0.84
CA ILE A 223 -14.19 9.10 -0.24
C ILE A 223 -14.50 8.39 -1.56
N GLU A 224 -13.81 7.29 -1.87
CA GLU A 224 -14.08 6.48 -3.06
C GLU A 224 -15.54 6.00 -3.11
N GLN A 225 -16.08 5.47 -2.01
CA GLN A 225 -17.46 5.02 -1.94
C GLN A 225 -18.47 6.17 -2.12
N PHE A 226 -18.15 7.38 -1.68
CA PHE A 226 -19.01 8.55 -1.89
C PHE A 226 -18.95 9.08 -3.33
N LEU A 227 -17.78 8.96 -3.98
CA LEU A 227 -17.55 9.40 -5.36
C LEU A 227 -17.93 8.34 -6.41
N GLU A 228 -18.19 7.10 -6.00
CA GLU A 228 -18.56 6.02 -6.90
C GLU A 228 -19.87 6.33 -7.65
N ASN A 229 -20.06 5.71 -8.82
CA ASN A 229 -21.29 5.85 -9.62
C ASN A 229 -22.55 5.32 -8.92
N THR A 230 -22.39 4.55 -7.84
CA THR A 230 -23.48 4.12 -6.95
C THR A 230 -23.43 4.82 -5.59
N GLY A 231 -22.58 5.85 -5.46
CA GLY A 231 -22.36 6.60 -4.24
C GLY A 231 -23.49 7.58 -3.91
N VAL A 232 -23.48 8.05 -2.66
CA VAL A 232 -24.50 8.98 -2.13
C VAL A 232 -24.58 10.31 -2.88
N ILE A 233 -23.45 10.79 -3.42
CA ILE A 233 -23.41 12.01 -4.22
C ILE A 233 -24.15 11.79 -5.53
N LYS A 234 -23.92 10.63 -6.17
CA LYS A 234 -24.58 10.28 -7.43
C LYS A 234 -26.09 10.09 -7.25
N LEU A 235 -26.52 9.43 -6.18
CA LEU A 235 -27.94 9.33 -5.80
C LEU A 235 -28.61 10.69 -5.64
N ARG A 236 -27.91 11.67 -5.03
CA ARG A 236 -28.43 13.04 -4.88
C ARG A 236 -28.49 13.77 -6.21
N GLU A 237 -27.48 13.60 -7.06
CA GLU A 237 -27.47 14.16 -8.42
C GLU A 237 -28.65 13.63 -9.25
N ASP A 238 -28.91 12.32 -9.18
CA ASP A 238 -29.99 11.68 -9.93
C ASP A 238 -31.38 12.10 -9.41
N SER A 239 -31.55 12.22 -8.09
CA SER A 239 -32.77 12.79 -7.49
C SER A 239 -33.02 14.23 -7.93
N LEU A 240 -31.99 15.08 -7.92
CA LEU A 240 -32.13 16.47 -8.36
C LEU A 240 -32.46 16.57 -9.86
N LYS A 241 -31.93 15.66 -10.69
CA LYS A 241 -32.29 15.58 -12.10
C LYS A 241 -33.75 15.15 -12.31
N ALA A 242 -34.25 14.22 -11.49
CA ALA A 242 -35.66 13.85 -11.50
C ALA A 242 -36.54 15.04 -11.10
N ASP A 243 -36.21 15.74 -10.01
CA ASP A 243 -36.93 16.94 -9.56
C ASP A 243 -36.97 18.04 -10.65
N ILE A 244 -35.88 18.25 -11.39
CA ILE A 244 -35.84 19.19 -12.52
C ILE A 244 -36.78 18.73 -13.64
N THR A 245 -36.79 17.45 -13.97
CA THR A 245 -37.65 16.90 -15.04
C THR A 245 -39.13 17.03 -14.68
N ASP A 246 -39.49 16.77 -13.43
CA ASP A 246 -40.86 16.95 -12.93
C ASP A 246 -41.28 18.43 -12.98
N LEU A 247 -40.37 19.34 -12.60
CA LEU A 247 -40.63 20.79 -12.68
C LEU A 247 -40.83 21.27 -14.13
N ASP A 248 -40.09 20.73 -15.09
CA ASP A 248 -40.26 21.06 -16.51
C ASP A 248 -41.64 20.59 -17.02
N ALA A 249 -42.10 19.41 -16.60
CA ALA A 249 -43.43 18.90 -16.94
C ALA A 249 -44.55 19.75 -16.30
N ASP A 250 -44.37 20.19 -15.06
CA ASP A 250 -45.31 21.08 -14.36
C ASP A 250 -45.41 22.45 -15.06
N GLN A 251 -44.29 22.98 -15.59
CA GLN A 251 -44.29 24.22 -16.39
C GLN A 251 -45.08 24.04 -17.68
N GLU A 252 -44.87 22.95 -18.41
CA GLU A 252 -45.61 22.67 -19.65
C GLU A 252 -47.12 22.52 -19.40
N ASP A 253 -47.52 21.88 -18.29
CA ASP A 253 -48.95 21.78 -17.94
C ASP A 253 -49.54 23.15 -17.55
N LEU A 254 -48.78 23.96 -16.82
CA LEU A 254 -49.19 25.32 -16.49
C LEU A 254 -49.38 26.18 -17.74
N ASP A 255 -48.46 26.12 -18.69
CA ASP A 255 -48.54 26.85 -19.96
C ASP A 255 -49.78 26.44 -20.76
N ARG A 256 -50.03 25.13 -20.90
CA ARG A 256 -51.26 24.61 -21.54
C ARG A 256 -52.53 25.13 -20.85
N ARG A 257 -52.53 25.22 -19.52
CA ARG A 257 -53.69 25.73 -18.75
C ARG A 257 -53.89 27.24 -18.94
N ILE A 258 -52.80 28.01 -19.00
CA ILE A 258 -52.85 29.46 -19.25
C ILE A 258 -53.40 29.72 -20.64
N GLU A 259 -52.95 28.97 -21.66
CA GLU A 259 -53.42 29.09 -23.04
C GLU A 259 -54.93 28.77 -23.14
N ALA A 260 -55.37 27.64 -22.60
CA ALA A 260 -56.80 27.27 -22.59
C ALA A 260 -57.66 28.30 -21.82
N PHE A 261 -57.14 28.87 -20.73
CA PHE A 261 -57.81 29.93 -20.00
C PHE A 261 -57.94 31.20 -20.83
N GLN A 262 -56.88 31.59 -21.54
CA GLN A 262 -56.87 32.75 -22.43
C GLN A 262 -57.89 32.57 -23.56
N GLU A 263 -57.88 31.43 -24.27
CA GLU A 263 -58.85 31.13 -25.33
C GLU A 263 -60.29 31.22 -24.82
N ARG A 264 -60.55 30.67 -23.63
CA ARG A 264 -61.86 30.73 -22.99
C ARG A 264 -62.29 32.16 -22.70
N ILE A 265 -61.42 32.98 -22.12
CA ILE A 265 -61.73 34.38 -21.81
C ILE A 265 -61.94 35.19 -23.11
N THR A 266 -61.12 34.97 -24.14
CA THR A 266 -61.31 35.60 -25.45
C THR A 266 -62.65 35.21 -26.09
N SER A 267 -63.02 33.94 -26.02
CA SER A 267 -64.31 33.45 -26.52
C SER A 267 -65.49 34.05 -25.76
N GLN A 268 -65.39 34.15 -24.43
CA GLN A 268 -66.40 34.81 -23.60
C GLN A 268 -66.50 36.30 -23.94
N PHE A 269 -65.38 36.98 -24.18
CA PHE A 269 -65.37 38.39 -24.59
C PHE A 269 -66.07 38.61 -25.94
N ILE A 270 -65.76 37.79 -26.95
CA ILE A 270 -66.42 37.85 -28.27
C ILE A 270 -67.93 37.57 -28.15
N ALA A 271 -68.32 36.58 -27.34
CA ALA A 271 -69.74 36.29 -27.09
C ALA A 271 -70.45 37.45 -26.38
N MET A 272 -69.82 38.08 -25.39
CA MET A 272 -70.34 39.27 -24.73
C MET A 272 -70.48 40.45 -25.70
N GLU A 273 -69.51 40.67 -26.60
CA GLU A 273 -69.65 41.69 -27.67
C GLU A 273 -70.83 41.41 -28.60
N ALA A 274 -71.03 40.15 -28.99
CA ALA A 274 -72.14 39.76 -29.86
C ALA A 274 -73.50 40.01 -29.17
N ILE A 275 -73.60 39.70 -27.87
CA ILE A 275 -74.80 40.00 -27.07
C ILE A 275 -75.03 41.51 -27.00
N VAL A 276 -74.00 42.31 -26.71
CA VAL A 276 -74.10 43.78 -26.68
C VAL A 276 -74.58 44.34 -28.02
N ARG A 277 -74.04 43.85 -29.14
CA ARG A 277 -74.53 44.24 -30.49
C ARG A 277 -75.99 43.86 -30.70
N SER A 278 -76.39 42.64 -30.33
CA SER A 278 -77.80 42.22 -30.45
C SER A 278 -78.75 43.06 -29.58
N LEU A 279 -78.30 43.49 -28.40
CA LEU A 279 -79.07 44.37 -27.51
C LEU A 279 -79.18 45.77 -28.09
N GLN A 280 -78.11 46.29 -28.72
CA GLN A 280 -78.14 47.56 -29.45
C GLN A 280 -79.09 47.51 -30.65
N ASP A 281 -79.03 46.43 -31.45
CA ASP A 281 -79.93 46.22 -32.60
C ASP A 281 -81.39 46.11 -32.14
N SER A 282 -81.64 45.38 -31.05
CA SER A 282 -82.97 45.27 -30.44
C SER A 282 -83.45 46.62 -29.90
N SER A 283 -82.58 47.42 -29.30
CA SER A 283 -82.88 48.79 -28.85
C SER A 283 -83.29 49.67 -30.03
N SER A 284 -82.52 49.64 -31.13
CA SER A 284 -82.83 50.40 -32.34
C SER A 284 -84.16 49.96 -32.98
N PHE A 285 -84.48 48.67 -32.97
CA PHE A 285 -85.77 48.17 -33.43
C PHE A 285 -86.93 48.66 -32.55
N LEU A 286 -86.76 48.63 -31.23
CA LEU A 286 -87.76 49.14 -30.29
C LEU A 286 -87.95 50.66 -30.44
N GLU A 287 -86.85 51.42 -30.59
CA GLU A 287 -86.89 52.85 -30.88
C GLU A 287 -87.62 53.13 -32.21
N THR A 288 -87.30 52.41 -33.28
CA THR A 288 -87.95 52.57 -34.59
C THR A 288 -89.43 52.22 -34.55
N THR A 289 -89.81 51.17 -33.82
CA THR A 289 -91.22 50.77 -33.66
C THR A 289 -91.97 51.80 -32.83
N LEU A 290 -91.35 52.30 -31.76
CA LEU A 290 -91.91 53.37 -30.93
C LEU A 290 -92.08 54.66 -31.73
N ASP A 291 -91.08 55.06 -32.52
CA ASP A 291 -91.13 56.24 -33.40
C ASP A 291 -92.21 56.12 -34.48
N ASN A 292 -92.35 54.93 -35.08
CA ASN A 292 -93.40 54.67 -36.07
C ASN A 292 -94.80 54.68 -35.44
N LEU A 293 -94.95 54.16 -34.22
CA LEU A 293 -96.20 54.25 -33.47
C LEU A 293 -96.52 55.72 -33.12
N LEU A 294 -95.52 56.49 -32.67
CA LEU A 294 -95.67 57.90 -32.35
C LEU A 294 -96.07 58.73 -33.58
N LYS A 295 -95.43 58.48 -34.74
CA LYS A 295 -95.78 59.10 -36.03
C LYS A 295 -97.18 58.73 -36.51
N ALA A 296 -97.59 57.48 -36.34
CA ALA A 296 -98.95 57.05 -36.67
C ALA A 296 -100.00 57.80 -35.83
N THR A 297 -99.70 58.10 -34.56
CA THR A 297 -100.58 58.90 -33.69
C THR A 297 -100.52 60.42 -33.93
N THR A 298 -99.52 60.94 -34.65
CA THR A 298 -99.40 62.38 -34.96
C THR A 298 -99.90 62.75 -36.36
N ASN A 299 -100.11 61.79 -37.26
CA ASN A 299 -100.65 62.02 -38.61
C ASN A 299 -102.20 61.97 -38.69
N ASP A 300 -102.89 61.89 -37.55
CA ASP A 300 -104.36 61.86 -37.45
C ASP A 300 -104.91 63.19 -36.88
N ASN A 301 -104.38 64.32 -37.38
CA ASN A 301 -104.87 65.67 -37.12
C ASN A 301 -104.98 66.46 -38.43
#